data_AF-X8AGH3-F1
#
_entry.id   AF-X8AGH3-F1
#
_cell.length_a   1.000
_cell.length_b   1.000
_cell.length_c   1.000
_cell.angle_alpha   90.00
_cell.angle_beta   90.00
_cell.angle_gamma   90.00
#
_symmetry.space_group_name_H-M   'P 1'
#
loop_
_entity.id
_entity.type
_entity.pdbx_description
1 polymer ?
#
loop_
_entity_poly.entity_id
_entity_poly.type
_entity_poly.pdbx_seq_one_letter_code
_entity_poly.pdbx_strand_id
1 'polypeptide(L)' 'MVKLLYADLTKEIAKLALDILGPGALRASSRWDDDGWVGYYYWSFSQSIGGGTSEIQRNILGERVLGLPR' A
#
# COMPACT_ATOMS: atom_id res chain seq x y z
N MET A 1 13.18 -4.66 1.89
CA MET A 1 12.23 -5.47 2.66
C MET A 1 11.12 -4.61 3.27
N VAL A 2 11.44 -3.66 4.17
CA VAL A 2 10.45 -2.76 4.82
C VAL A 2 9.49 -2.09 3.83
N LYS A 3 9.98 -1.63 2.67
CA LYS A 3 9.12 -0.99 1.66
C LYS A 3 8.04 -1.91 1.07
N LEU A 4 8.35 -3.19 0.84
CA LEU A 4 7.36 -4.15 0.32
C LEU A 4 6.27 -4.39 1.35
N LEU A 5 6.68 -4.64 2.60
CA LEU A 5 5.76 -4.78 3.72
C LEU A 5 4.86 -3.54 3.86
N TYR A 6 5.44 -2.34 3.81
CA TYR A 6 4.70 -1.09 3.92
C TYR A 6 3.68 -0.91 2.78
N ALA A 7 4.08 -1.25 1.55
CA ALA A 7 3.21 -1.13 0.38
C ALA A 7 1.98 -2.05 0.46
N ASP A 8 2.09 -3.20 1.12
CA ASP A 8 0.97 -4.13 1.30
C ASP A 8 0.17 -3.82 2.57
N LEU A 9 0.86 -3.55 3.69
CA LEU A 9 0.24 -3.20 4.96
C LEU A 9 -0.66 -1.96 4.85
N THR A 10 -0.26 -0.94 4.11
CA THR A 10 -1.10 0.26 3.94
C THR A 10 -2.41 -0.03 3.22
N LYS A 11 -2.43 -0.98 2.26
CA LYS A 11 -3.66 -1.43 1.61
C LYS A 11 -4.55 -2.22 2.57
N GLU A 12 -3.95 -3.10 3.37
CA GLU A 12 -4.67 -3.92 4.36
C GLU A 12 -5.31 -3.06 5.44
N ILE A 13 -4.58 -2.08 5.98
CA ILE A 13 -5.10 -1.13 6.98
C ILE A 13 -6.25 -0.33 6.38
N ALA A 14 -6.07 0.22 5.16
CA ALA A 14 -7.10 1.01 4.51
C ALA A 14 -8.36 0.18 4.21
N LYS A 15 -8.19 -1.06 3.73
CA LYS A 15 -9.29 -2.00 3.51
C LYS A 15 -10.03 -2.31 4.81
N LEU A 16 -9.31 -2.62 5.88
CA LEU A 16 -9.90 -2.91 7.18
C LEU A 16 -10.71 -1.71 7.70
N ALA A 17 -10.21 -0.49 7.54
CA ALA A 17 -10.95 0.71 7.93
C ALA A 17 -12.25 0.85 7.12
N LEU A 18 -12.23 0.58 5.81
CA LEU A 18 -13.44 0.57 4.98
C LEU A 18 -14.43 -0.51 5.42
N ASP A 19 -13.95 -1.70 5.77
CA ASP A 19 -14.79 -2.81 6.23
C ASP A 19 -15.45 -2.48 7.59
N ILE A 20 -14.74 -1.79 8.49
CA ILE A 20 -15.26 -1.32 9.79
C ILE A 20 -16.32 -0.22 9.62
N LEU A 21 -16.06 0.77 8.77
CA LEU A 21 -16.94 1.94 8.56
C LEU A 21 -18.13 1.64 7.66
N GLY A 22 -18.03 0.60 6.82
CA GLY A 22 -19.05 0.23 5.84
C GLY A 22 -19.42 1.39 4.92
N PRO A 23 -20.71 1.56 4.57
CA PRO A 23 -21.16 2.65 3.71
C PRO A 23 -20.86 4.06 4.25
N GLY A 24 -20.62 4.21 5.56
CA GLY A 24 -20.28 5.49 6.18
C GLY A 24 -18.98 6.09 5.66
N ALA A 25 -18.03 5.25 5.23
CA ALA A 25 -16.75 5.69 4.69
C ALA A 25 -16.86 6.57 3.44
N LEU A 26 -17.99 6.50 2.72
CA LEU A 26 -18.20 7.28 1.49
C LEU A 26 -18.48 8.77 1.75
N ARG A 27 -18.66 9.18 3.01
CA ARG A 27 -18.93 10.57 3.39
C ARG A 27 -17.68 11.47 3.31
N ALA A 28 -16.48 10.90 3.46
CA ALA A 28 -15.20 11.60 3.39
C ALA A 28 -14.29 10.87 2.39
N SER A 29 -14.12 11.45 1.21
CA SER A 29 -13.49 10.76 0.07
C SER A 29 -12.05 11.23 -0.20
N SER A 30 -11.64 12.39 0.31
CA SER A 30 -10.27 12.86 0.19
C SER A 30 -9.44 12.24 1.30
N ARG A 31 -8.22 11.80 0.97
CA ARG A 31 -7.28 11.23 1.96
C ARG A 31 -6.80 12.22 3.03
N TRP A 32 -7.14 13.49 2.85
CA TRP A 32 -6.79 14.58 3.75
C TRP A 32 -7.92 14.94 4.72
N ASP A 33 -9.06 14.28 4.58
CA ASP A 33 -10.19 14.42 5.51
C ASP A 33 -9.93 13.56 6.75
N ASP A 34 -10.46 13.93 7.92
CA ASP A 34 -10.25 13.20 9.18
C ASP A 34 -10.66 11.71 9.09
N ASP A 35 -11.73 11.41 8.34
CA ASP A 35 -12.22 10.05 8.06
C ASP A 35 -12.02 9.64 6.57
N GLY A 36 -11.01 10.22 5.93
CA GLY A 36 -10.70 10.11 4.50
C GLY A 36 -10.23 8.74 3.98
N TRP A 37 -10.75 7.64 4.53
CA TRP A 37 -10.25 6.29 4.30
C TRP A 37 -10.42 5.80 2.85
N VAL A 38 -11.44 6.27 2.13
CA VAL A 38 -11.61 5.95 0.70
C VAL A 38 -10.46 6.52 -0.12
N GLY A 39 -10.12 7.79 0.11
CA GLY A 39 -8.99 8.44 -0.55
C GLY A 39 -7.66 7.78 -0.16
N TYR A 40 -7.51 7.42 1.12
CA TYR A 40 -6.32 6.72 1.60
C TYR A 40 -6.17 5.32 0.97
N TYR A 41 -7.27 4.58 0.82
CA TYR A 41 -7.29 3.27 0.15
C TYR A 41 -6.80 3.39 -1.30
N TYR A 42 -7.32 4.35 -2.08
CA TYR A 42 -6.84 4.56 -3.45
C TYR A 42 -5.37 5.00 -3.50
N TRP A 43 -4.96 5.88 -2.60
CA TRP A 43 -3.57 6.29 -2.52
C TRP A 43 -2.62 5.13 -2.16
N SER A 44 -3.04 4.17 -1.34
CA SER A 44 -2.21 3.04 -0.91
C SER A 44 -1.66 2.21 -2.10
N PHE A 45 -2.38 2.13 -3.22
CA PHE A 45 -1.91 1.46 -4.44
C PHE A 45 -0.67 2.12 -5.04
N SER A 46 -0.50 3.43 -4.86
CA SER A 46 0.70 4.14 -5.31
C SER A 46 1.97 3.63 -4.61
N GLN A 47 1.85 3.09 -3.39
CA GLN A 47 2.99 2.58 -2.62
C GLN A 47 3.63 1.35 -3.27
N SER A 48 2.87 0.58 -4.07
CA SER A 48 3.44 -0.53 -4.85
C SER A 48 4.41 -0.07 -5.93
N ILE A 49 4.34 1.19 -6.37
CA ILE A 49 5.05 1.73 -7.53
C ILE A 49 6.11 2.76 -7.11
N GLY A 50 5.74 3.68 -6.22
CA GLY A 50 6.61 4.76 -5.75
C GLY A 50 7.91 4.24 -5.14
N GLY A 51 9.03 4.90 -5.45
CA GLY A 51 10.35 4.50 -4.96
C GLY A 51 10.87 3.17 -5.53
N GLY A 52 10.35 2.77 -6.69
CA GLY A 52 10.65 1.48 -7.34
C GLY A 52 9.54 0.48 -7.08
N THR A 53 9.10 -0.20 -8.15
CA THR A 53 7.95 -1.11 -8.06
C THR A 53 8.26 -2.29 -7.15
N SER A 54 7.21 -2.95 -6.69
CA SER A 54 7.35 -4.09 -5.79
C SER A 54 8.08 -5.26 -6.47
N GLU A 55 7.92 -5.41 -7.78
CA GLU A 55 8.64 -6.38 -8.60
C GLU A 55 10.14 -6.07 -8.62
N ILE A 56 10.52 -4.80 -8.87
CA ILE A 56 11.92 -4.38 -8.86
C ILE A 56 12.54 -4.59 -7.48
N GLN A 57 11.81 -4.27 -6.41
CA GLN A 57 12.29 -4.50 -5.04
C GLN A 57 12.46 -5.99 -4.73
N ARG A 58 11.60 -6.87 -5.25
CA ARG A 58 11.76 -8.33 -5.13
C ARG A 58 12.95 -8.84 -5.93
N ASN A 59 13.20 -8.33 -7.13
CA ASN A 59 14.39 -8.66 -7.90
C ASN A 59 15.67 -8.25 -7.14
N ILE A 60 15.71 -7.04 -6.59
CA ILE A 60 16.83 -6.56 -5.76
C ILE A 60 17.07 -7.49 -4.57
N LEU A 61 16.02 -7.94 -3.89
CA LEU A 61 16.15 -8.91 -2.79
C LEU A 61 16.67 -10.26 -3.31
N GLY A 62 16.16 -10.76 -4.43
CA GLY A 62 16.62 -11.98 -5.07
C GLY A 62 18.11 -11.93 -5.40
N GLU A 63 18.55 -10.89 -6.10
CA GLU A 63 19.95 -10.72 -6.50
C GLU A 63 20.87 -10.47 -5.30
N ARG A 64 20.52 -9.52 -4.42
CA ARG A 64 21.46 -9.00 -3.41
C ARG A 64 21.42 -9.73 -2.07
N VAL A 65 20.29 -10.34 -1.71
CA VAL A 65 20.12 -11.04 -0.43
C VAL A 65 20.17 -12.54 -0.64
N LEU A 66 19.52 -13.05 -1.70
CA LEU A 66 19.42 -14.47 -1.98
C LEU A 66 20.47 -14.97 -2.98
N GLY A 67 21.23 -14.08 -3.63
CA GLY A 67 22.29 -14.45 -4.58
C GLY A 67 21.77 -15.05 -5.89
N LEU A 68 20.52 -14.78 -6.26
CA LEU A 68 19.93 -15.30 -7.49
C LEU A 68 20.59 -14.65 -8.73
N PRO A 69 20.77 -15.40 -9.83
CA PRO A 69 21.24 -14.84 -11.10
C PRO A 69 20.18 -13.89 -11.69
N ARG A 70 20.64 -12.97 -12.55
CA ARG A 70 19.78 -11.99 -13.25
C ARG A 70 19.11 -12.58 -14.48
#